data_AF-A0A1V4M9K7-F1
#
_entry.id   AF-A0A1V4M9K7-F1
#
_cell.length_a   1.000
_cell.length_b   1.000
_cell.length_c   1.000
_cell.angle_alpha   90.00
_cell.angle_beta   90.00
_cell.angle_gamma   90.00
#
_symmetry.space_group_name_H-M   'P 1'
#
loop_
_entity.id
_entity.type
_entity.pdbx_description
1 polymer ?
#
loop_
_entity_poly.entity_id
_entity_poly.type
_entity_poly.pdbx_seq_one_letter_code
_entity_poly.pdbx_strand_id
1 'polypeptide(L)'
;MEQRQQAKELYIIEGFNLDQVAAQMGISARTVKTWSVDENWPQKRKEYQKERDVFQVSLAELKTKMLQKALESLDPQMAYAVVAIEKVLNMKKGAGQPQEKDDLNTMSKDELMKFLKDKIYGL
;
A
#
# COMPACT_ATOMS: atom_id res chain seq x y z
N MET A 1 19.12 5.85 -20.57
CA MET A 1 17.72 5.37 -20.46
C MET A 1 17.36 5.09 -19.01
N GLU A 2 18.17 4.29 -18.30
CA GLU A 2 17.94 3.90 -16.89
C GLU A 2 17.78 5.08 -15.92
N GLN A 3 18.68 6.07 -15.95
CA GLN A 3 18.59 7.26 -15.08
C GLN A 3 17.27 8.05 -15.26
N ARG A 4 16.77 8.17 -16.49
CA ARG A 4 15.52 8.91 -16.77
C ARG A 4 14.30 8.16 -16.22
N GLN A 5 14.31 6.84 -16.34
CA GLN A 5 13.26 5.98 -15.79
C GLN A 5 13.27 6.01 -14.26
N GLN A 6 14.43 5.93 -13.63
CA GLN A 6 14.57 6.04 -12.19
C GLN A 6 14.11 7.42 -11.66
N ALA A 7 14.47 8.51 -12.34
CA ALA A 7 14.00 9.87 -12.00
C ALA A 7 12.47 9.98 -12.05
N LYS A 8 11.87 9.36 -13.07
CA LYS A 8 10.42 9.32 -13.27
C LYS A 8 9.72 8.55 -12.15
N GLU A 9 10.27 7.41 -11.73
CA GLU A 9 9.73 6.63 -10.60
C GLU A 9 9.76 7.42 -9.29
N LEU A 10 10.90 8.07 -8.98
CA LEU A 10 11.01 8.93 -7.79
C LEU A 10 9.96 10.05 -7.79
N TYR A 11 9.69 10.65 -8.95
CA TYR A 11 8.70 11.73 -9.06
C TYR A 11 7.25 11.22 -8.99
N ILE A 12 6.90 10.20 -9.78
CA ILE A 12 5.53 9.72 -9.98
C ILE A 12 5.07 8.84 -8.82
N ILE A 13 5.90 7.87 -8.42
CA ILE A 13 5.54 6.81 -7.48
C ILE A 13 5.90 7.21 -6.05
N GLU A 14 7.17 7.60 -5.85
CA GLU A 14 7.69 7.98 -4.53
C GLU A 14 7.27 9.40 -4.11
N GLY A 15 6.83 10.21 -5.06
CA GLY A 15 6.20 11.50 -4.81
C GLY A 15 7.18 12.65 -4.56
N PHE A 16 8.46 12.48 -4.87
CA PHE A 16 9.48 13.53 -4.77
C PHE A 16 9.13 14.71 -5.71
N ASN A 17 9.57 15.91 -5.37
CA ASN A 17 9.56 17.04 -6.30
C ASN A 17 10.81 17.00 -7.20
N LEU A 18 10.84 17.78 -8.29
CA LEU A 18 11.92 17.71 -9.30
C LEU A 18 13.30 18.04 -8.71
N ASP A 19 13.37 18.95 -7.74
CA ASP A 19 14.63 19.32 -7.08
C ASP A 19 15.13 18.20 -6.15
N GLN A 20 14.22 17.55 -5.42
CA GLN A 20 14.54 16.39 -4.61
C GLN A 20 14.99 15.20 -5.47
N VAL A 21 14.35 14.97 -6.63
CA VAL A 21 14.79 13.95 -7.60
C VAL A 21 16.21 14.28 -8.10
N ALA A 22 16.46 15.53 -8.47
CA ALA A 22 17.78 15.98 -8.93
C ALA A 22 18.85 15.77 -7.86
N ALA A 23 18.56 16.13 -6.60
CA ALA A 23 19.46 15.93 -5.47
C ALA A 23 19.71 14.44 -5.17
N GLN A 24 18.64 13.63 -5.14
CA GLN A 24 18.72 12.18 -4.88
C GLN A 24 19.56 11.45 -5.95
N MET A 25 19.52 11.94 -7.19
CA MET A 25 20.22 11.34 -8.32
C MET A 25 21.58 11.98 -8.63
N GLY A 26 21.93 13.09 -7.98
CA GLY A 26 23.17 13.83 -8.25
C GLY A 26 23.24 14.44 -9.66
N ILE A 27 22.09 14.82 -10.25
CA ILE A 27 22.04 15.41 -11.61
C ILE A 27 21.42 16.82 -11.58
N SER A 28 21.55 17.57 -12.68
CA SER A 28 21.03 18.93 -12.74
C SER A 28 19.49 18.97 -12.73
N ALA A 29 18.92 19.90 -11.96
CA ALA A 29 17.47 20.12 -11.93
C ALA A 29 16.92 20.50 -13.33
N ARG A 30 17.72 21.16 -14.16
CA ARG A 30 17.37 21.48 -15.55
C ARG A 30 17.13 20.20 -16.36
N THR A 31 18.01 19.20 -16.23
CA THR A 31 17.88 17.90 -16.91
C THR A 31 16.59 17.19 -16.50
N VAL A 32 16.30 17.11 -15.20
CA VAL A 32 15.08 16.48 -14.68
C VAL A 32 13.84 17.22 -15.15
N LYS A 33 13.87 18.56 -15.17
CA LYS A 33 12.78 19.40 -15.68
C LYS A 33 12.51 19.15 -17.15
N THR A 34 13.55 19.07 -17.99
CA THR A 34 13.38 18.73 -19.41
C THR A 34 12.72 17.36 -19.57
N TRP A 35 13.20 16.33 -18.87
CA TRP A 35 12.60 15.01 -18.96
C TRP A 35 11.14 14.97 -18.51
N SER A 36 10.82 15.69 -17.43
CA SER A 36 9.48 15.83 -16.91
C SER A 36 8.51 16.45 -17.91
N VAL A 37 8.96 17.42 -18.72
CA VAL A 37 8.15 18.09 -19.73
C VAL A 37 7.95 17.18 -20.94
N ASP A 38 9.04 16.64 -21.49
CA ASP A 38 9.03 15.77 -22.68
C ASP A 38 8.06 14.57 -22.52
N GLU A 39 7.97 14.02 -21.32
CA GLU A 39 7.16 12.85 -21.03
C GLU A 39 5.88 13.15 -20.24
N ASN A 40 5.59 14.43 -19.99
CA ASN A 40 4.42 14.87 -19.25
C ASN A 40 4.24 14.18 -17.88
N TRP A 41 5.31 14.13 -17.08
CA TRP A 41 5.29 13.47 -15.76
C TRP A 41 4.22 14.01 -14.80
N PRO A 42 3.90 15.32 -14.75
CA PRO A 42 2.86 15.82 -13.86
C PRO A 42 1.50 15.20 -14.13
N GLN A 43 1.15 14.99 -15.40
CA GLN A 43 -0.09 14.32 -15.78
C GLN A 43 -0.09 12.85 -15.40
N LYS A 44 1.01 12.13 -15.70
CA LYS A 44 1.18 10.72 -15.31
C LYS A 44 1.13 10.53 -13.79
N ARG A 45 1.65 11.48 -13.01
CA ARG A 45 1.55 11.48 -11.55
C ARG A 45 0.11 11.61 -11.07
N LYS A 46 -0.69 12.48 -11.68
CA LYS A 46 -2.12 12.61 -11.36
C LYS A 46 -2.89 11.32 -11.69
N GLU A 47 -2.62 10.72 -12.84
CA GLU A 47 -3.22 9.45 -13.25
C GLU A 47 -2.87 8.33 -12.28
N TYR A 48 -1.58 8.19 -11.96
CA TYR A 48 -1.10 7.23 -10.97
C TYR A 48 -1.75 7.43 -9.59
N GLN A 49 -1.87 8.67 -9.12
CA GLN A 49 -2.54 8.98 -7.86
C GLN A 49 -4.02 8.58 -7.89
N LYS A 50 -4.73 8.89 -8.97
CA LYS A 50 -6.14 8.51 -9.14
C LYS A 50 -6.31 6.98 -9.13
N GLU A 51 -5.51 6.26 -9.89
CA GLU A 51 -5.54 4.79 -9.92
C GLU A 51 -5.20 4.20 -8.56
N ARG A 52 -4.21 4.77 -7.88
CA ARG A 52 -3.82 4.36 -6.53
C ARG A 52 -4.94 4.58 -5.52
N ASP A 53 -5.65 5.70 -5.58
CA ASP A 53 -6.76 6.00 -4.68
C ASP A 53 -7.93 5.02 -4.91
N VAL A 54 -8.27 4.75 -6.18
CA VAL A 54 -9.27 3.72 -6.53
C VAL A 54 -8.83 2.36 -6.00
N PHE A 55 -7.58 1.97 -6.20
CA PHE A 55 -7.03 0.71 -5.69
C PHE A 55 -7.12 0.63 -4.16
N GLN A 56 -6.80 1.70 -3.43
CA GLN A 56 -6.92 1.72 -1.97
C GLN A 56 -8.38 1.55 -1.52
N VAL A 57 -9.33 2.18 -2.20
CA VAL A 57 -10.77 1.99 -1.91
C VAL A 57 -11.19 0.55 -2.16
N SER A 58 -10.86 -0.02 -3.33
CA SER A 58 -11.20 -1.42 -3.64
C SER A 58 -10.57 -2.41 -2.67
N LEU A 59 -9.35 -2.15 -2.20
CA LEU A 59 -8.66 -2.99 -1.25
C LEU A 59 -9.27 -2.89 0.16
N ALA A 60 -9.75 -1.71 0.56
CA ALA A 60 -10.50 -1.52 1.80
C ALA A 60 -11.87 -2.25 1.74
N GLU A 61 -12.58 -2.19 0.62
CA GLU A 61 -13.81 -2.94 0.41
C GLU A 61 -13.58 -4.45 0.47
N LEU A 62 -12.50 -4.94 -0.16
CA LEU A 62 -12.12 -6.35 -0.09
C LEU A 62 -11.83 -6.78 1.35
N LYS A 63 -11.10 -5.96 2.12
CA LYS A 63 -10.84 -6.19 3.55
C LYS A 63 -12.15 -6.40 4.31
N THR A 64 -13.12 -5.51 4.13
CA THR A 64 -14.43 -5.58 4.80
C THR A 64 -15.19 -6.86 4.45
N LYS A 65 -15.22 -7.24 3.17
CA LYS A 65 -15.87 -8.49 2.73
C LYS A 65 -15.18 -9.73 3.29
N MET A 66 -13.85 -9.74 3.33
CA MET A 66 -13.10 -10.85 3.91
C MET A 66 -13.28 -10.96 5.43
N LEU A 67 -13.34 -9.83 6.14
CA LEU A 67 -13.65 -9.79 7.56
C LEU A 67 -15.02 -10.40 7.88
N GLN A 68 -16.04 -10.02 7.12
CA GLN A 68 -17.39 -10.60 7.27
C GLN A 68 -17.37 -12.11 7.04
N LYS A 69 -16.74 -12.56 5.96
CA LYS A 69 -16.62 -13.99 5.66
C LYS A 69 -15.84 -14.75 6.74
N ALA A 70 -14.76 -14.17 7.27
CA ALA A 70 -13.98 -14.76 8.34
C ALA A 70 -14.79 -14.90 9.64
N LEU A 71 -15.67 -13.95 9.96
CA LEU A 71 -16.58 -14.06 11.10
C LEU A 71 -17.61 -15.17 10.93
N GLU A 72 -18.16 -15.31 9.73
CA GLU A 72 -19.17 -16.33 9.42
C GLU A 72 -18.57 -17.74 9.43
N SER A 73 -17.39 -17.92 8.83
CA SER A 73 -16.76 -19.24 8.70
C SER A 73 -15.86 -19.61 9.88
N LEU A 74 -15.41 -18.63 10.67
CA LEU A 74 -14.34 -18.77 11.67
C LEU A 74 -13.11 -19.49 11.10
N ASP A 75 -12.79 -19.19 9.83
CA ASP A 75 -11.66 -19.78 9.11
C ASP A 75 -10.38 -18.96 9.34
N PRO A 76 -9.35 -19.53 9.98
CA PRO A 76 -8.06 -18.85 10.20
C PRO A 76 -7.39 -18.36 8.92
N GLN A 77 -7.61 -19.04 7.78
CA GLN A 77 -7.03 -18.60 6.50
C GLN A 77 -7.64 -17.29 6.02
N MET A 78 -8.94 -17.09 6.25
CA MET A 78 -9.63 -15.84 5.93
C MET A 78 -9.19 -14.70 6.85
N ALA A 79 -8.99 -14.99 8.14
CA ALA A 79 -8.43 -14.02 9.08
C ALA A 79 -7.00 -13.59 8.69
N TYR A 80 -6.18 -14.53 8.23
CA TYR A 80 -4.85 -14.22 7.71
C TYR A 80 -4.90 -13.34 6.45
N ALA A 81 -5.79 -13.63 5.52
CA ALA A 81 -5.96 -12.82 4.30
C ALA A 81 -6.31 -11.36 4.63
N VAL A 82 -7.15 -11.12 5.65
CA VAL A 82 -7.46 -9.78 6.16
C VAL A 82 -6.21 -9.06 6.65
N VAL A 83 -5.37 -9.72 7.45
CA VAL A 83 -4.12 -9.14 7.97
C VAL A 83 -3.15 -8.81 6.84
N ALA A 84 -3.04 -9.69 5.84
CA ALA A 84 -2.21 -9.42 4.66
C ALA A 84 -2.69 -8.19 3.88
N ILE A 85 -4.00 -8.04 3.68
CA ILE A 85 -4.59 -6.86 3.04
C ILE A 85 -4.33 -5.59 3.85
N GLU A 86 -4.47 -5.66 5.19
CA GLU A 86 -4.21 -4.54 6.08
C GLU A 86 -2.75 -4.07 6.01
N LYS A 87 -1.79 -4.99 5.89
CA LYS A 87 -0.38 -4.65 5.65
C LYS A 87 -0.22 -3.85 4.37
N VAL A 88 -0.82 -4.29 3.25
CA VAL A 88 -0.73 -3.59 1.96
C VAL A 88 -1.36 -2.19 2.04
N LEU A 89 -2.49 -2.04 2.73
CA LEU A 89 -3.12 -0.73 2.97
C LEU A 89 -2.21 0.21 3.78
N ASN A 90 -1.44 -0.34 4.73
CA ASN A 90 -0.61 0.42 5.66
C ASN A 90 0.86 0.59 5.24
N MET A 91 1.34 0.01 4.13
CA MET A 91 2.76 0.04 3.72
C MET A 91 3.39 1.45 3.61
N LYS A 92 2.62 2.54 3.49
CA LYS A 92 3.15 3.92 3.52
C LYS A 92 3.27 4.53 4.93
N LYS A 93 2.60 3.96 5.94
CA LYS A 93 2.77 4.29 7.36
C LYS A 93 3.75 3.26 7.92
N GLY A 94 5.05 3.55 7.92
CA GLY A 94 6.07 2.60 8.37
C GLY A 94 5.65 1.92 9.68
N ALA A 95 5.28 0.64 9.61
CA ALA A 95 4.82 -0.11 10.77
C ALA A 95 4.86 -1.62 10.52
N GLY A 96 5.61 -2.29 11.39
CA GLY A 96 5.29 -3.64 11.86
C GLY A 96 5.93 -4.78 11.08
N GLN A 97 6.94 -5.41 11.68
CA GLN A 97 7.38 -6.76 11.34
C GLN A 97 6.19 -7.75 11.34
N PRO A 98 6.28 -8.83 10.55
CA PRO A 98 5.19 -9.80 10.42
C PRO A 98 4.85 -10.45 11.77
N GLN A 99 3.61 -10.29 12.23
CA GLN A 99 3.03 -11.28 13.14
C GLN A 99 2.96 -12.61 12.40
N GLU A 100 3.58 -13.62 13.02
CA GLU A 100 3.91 -14.92 12.48
C GLU A 100 2.64 -15.68 12.08
N LYS A 101 2.74 -16.42 10.97
CA LYS A 101 1.66 -17.25 10.42
C LYS A 101 1.18 -18.33 11.40
N ASP A 102 1.91 -18.55 12.49
CA ASP A 102 1.72 -19.63 13.46
C ASP A 102 0.76 -19.25 14.60
N ASP A 103 0.54 -17.95 14.86
CA ASP A 103 -0.35 -17.53 15.95
C ASP A 103 -1.84 -17.70 15.59
N LEU A 104 -2.27 -17.32 14.38
CA LEU A 104 -3.69 -17.36 13.99
C LEU A 104 -4.25 -18.79 13.83
N ASN A 105 -3.40 -19.74 13.42
CA ASN A 105 -3.81 -21.13 13.21
C ASN A 105 -3.89 -21.93 14.53
N THR A 106 -3.31 -21.41 15.61
CA THR A 106 -3.32 -22.04 16.94
C THR A 106 -4.35 -21.43 17.89
N MET A 107 -4.96 -20.28 17.52
CA MET A 107 -6.05 -19.66 18.27
C MET A 107 -7.28 -20.57 18.37
N SER A 108 -7.89 -20.58 19.55
CA SER A 108 -9.23 -21.11 19.73
C SER A 108 -10.26 -20.27 18.96
N LYS A 109 -11.45 -20.82 18.73
CA LYS A 109 -12.54 -20.11 18.03
C LYS A 109 -12.94 -18.81 18.73
N ASP A 110 -12.92 -18.78 20.06
CA ASP A 110 -13.30 -17.60 20.85
C ASP A 110 -12.24 -16.49 20.75
N GLU A 111 -10.95 -16.86 20.75
CA GLU A 111 -9.84 -15.93 20.53
C GLU A 111 -9.86 -15.35 19.11
N LEU A 112 -10.10 -16.21 18.11
CA LEU A 112 -10.23 -15.78 16.72
C LEU A 112 -11.42 -14.84 16.54
N MET A 113 -12.56 -15.15 17.15
CA MET A 113 -13.75 -14.29 17.10
C MET A 113 -13.49 -12.93 17.78
N LYS A 114 -12.79 -12.91 18.92
CA LYS A 114 -12.38 -11.67 19.60
C LYS A 114 -11.46 -10.82 18.72
N PHE A 115 -10.45 -11.44 18.11
CA PHE A 115 -9.54 -10.78 17.16
C PHE A 115 -10.29 -10.15 15.98
N LEU A 116 -11.19 -10.90 15.35
CA LEU A 116 -11.94 -10.41 14.19
C LEU A 116 -12.91 -9.26 14.57
N LYS A 117 -13.52 -9.33 15.75
CA LYS A 117 -14.39 -8.25 16.26
C LYS A 117 -13.60 -6.98 16.55
N ASP A 118 -12.45 -7.07 17.20
CA ASP A 118 -11.56 -5.91 17.41
C ASP A 118 -11.20 -5.24 16.06
N LYS A 119 -10.84 -6.03 15.05
CA LYS A 119 -10.52 -5.51 13.71
C LYS A 119 -11.68 -4.80 12.98
N ILE A 120 -12.93 -5.10 13.32
CA ILE A 120 -14.12 -4.47 12.71
C ILE A 120 -14.56 -3.24 13.52
N TYR A 121 -14.55 -3.35 14.85
CA TYR A 121 -15.14 -2.36 15.74
C TYR A 121 -14.12 -1.42 16.41
N GLY A 122 -12.82 -1.72 16.32
CA GLY A 122 -11.73 -0.95 16.92
C GLY A 122 -11.77 -0.93 18.45
N LEU A 123 -12.10 -2.07 19.09
CA LEU A 123 -12.33 -2.22 20.53
C LEU A 123 -11.27 -3.10 21.19
#